data_AF-A0A851LG79-F1
#
_entry.id   AF-A0A851LG79-F1
#
_cell.length_a   1.000
_cell.length_b   1.000
_cell.length_c   1.000
_cell.angle_alpha   90.00
_cell.angle_beta   90.00
_cell.angle_gamma   90.00
#
_symmetry.space_group_name_H-M   'P 1'
#
loop_
_entity.id
_entity.type
_entity.pdbx_description
1 polymer ?
#
loop_
_entity_poly.entity_id
_entity_poly.type
_entity_poly.pdbx_seq_one_letter_code
_entity_poly.pdbx_strand_id
1 'polypeptide(L)'
;GAEVDSLDVKAQTPLFMAVSNGHGECVKVLLDAGASPAGSIYNNCSPLLIAARDGDVDILRQLLDHGAEANVQARLPEWAANSATCSGPLYLAAVYGHLQCFKMLLLYGADPDYNCTEERVIAQVKEPKTLLETCLRHGCSSEFIKLLIDFGANVYLPDVPVDKRAPRSEGLELLLQARAHPRSLMSQSRLAMRRLLKQSGRPHALGELEIPAVLEKYLQHQP
;
A
#
# COMPACT_ATOMS: atom_id res chain seq x y z
N GLY A 1 -22.17 14.07 23.85
CA GLY A 1 -22.24 12.66 23.40
C GLY A 1 -21.12 11.87 24.05
N ALA A 2 -21.00 10.58 23.73
CA ALA A 2 -19.83 9.78 24.13
C ALA A 2 -18.57 10.25 23.39
N GLU A 3 -17.41 10.09 24.02
CA GLU A 3 -16.11 10.39 23.41
C GLU A 3 -15.73 9.28 22.42
N VAL A 4 -15.57 9.63 21.14
CA VAL A 4 -15.44 8.65 20.03
C VAL A 4 -14.14 7.85 20.11
N ASP A 5 -13.05 8.49 20.54
CA ASP A 5 -11.73 7.87 20.65
C ASP A 5 -11.39 7.43 22.08
N SER A 6 -12.40 7.22 22.94
CA SER A 6 -12.20 6.74 24.31
C SER A 6 -11.50 5.37 24.32
N LEU A 7 -10.48 5.20 25.16
CA LEU A 7 -9.71 3.96 25.22
C LEU A 7 -10.34 2.94 26.17
N ASP A 8 -10.33 1.67 25.76
CA ASP A 8 -10.71 0.56 26.64
C ASP A 8 -9.60 0.19 27.65
N VAL A 9 -9.84 -0.86 28.46
CA VAL A 9 -8.86 -1.35 29.46
C VAL A 9 -7.56 -1.90 28.85
N LYS A 10 -7.54 -2.17 27.55
CA LYS A 10 -6.37 -2.59 26.77
C LYS A 10 -5.77 -1.44 25.97
N ALA A 11 -6.19 -0.20 26.24
CA ALA A 11 -5.79 1.00 25.53
C ALA A 11 -6.13 0.99 24.03
N GLN A 12 -7.23 0.33 23.64
CA GLN A 12 -7.70 0.27 22.26
C GLN A 12 -8.87 1.24 22.03
N THR A 13 -8.84 1.93 20.90
CA THR A 13 -9.97 2.78 20.42
C THR A 13 -11.14 1.92 19.94
N PRO A 14 -12.39 2.44 19.96
CA PRO A 14 -13.55 1.74 19.42
C PRO A 14 -13.38 1.45 17.93
N LEU A 15 -12.76 2.36 17.17
CA LEU A 15 -12.46 2.18 15.75
C LEU A 15 -11.55 0.98 15.52
N PHE A 16 -10.46 0.87 16.28
CA PHE A 16 -9.55 -0.28 16.18
C PHE A 16 -10.27 -1.59 16.46
N MET A 17 -11.12 -1.63 17.50
CA MET A 17 -11.90 -2.81 17.82
C MET A 17 -12.86 -3.17 16.69
N ALA A 18 -13.57 -2.20 16.11
CA ALA A 18 -14.46 -2.43 14.96
C ALA A 18 -13.70 -2.99 13.75
N VAL A 19 -12.53 -2.43 13.43
CA VAL A 19 -11.67 -2.92 12.34
C VAL A 19 -11.16 -4.34 12.62
N SER A 20 -10.63 -4.60 13.82
CA SER A 20 -10.09 -5.91 14.19
C SER A 20 -11.11 -7.06 14.20
N ASN A 21 -12.40 -6.72 14.28
CA ASN A 21 -13.50 -7.68 14.25
C ASN A 21 -14.27 -7.65 12.92
N GLY A 22 -13.80 -6.90 11.91
CA GLY A 22 -14.44 -6.84 10.59
C GLY A 22 -15.80 -6.13 10.56
N HIS A 23 -16.09 -5.27 11.54
CA HIS A 23 -17.40 -4.61 11.68
C HIS A 23 -17.50 -3.34 10.81
N GLY A 24 -17.58 -3.50 9.49
CA GLY A 24 -17.55 -2.40 8.52
C GLY A 24 -18.58 -1.29 8.74
N GLU A 25 -19.82 -1.61 9.14
CA GLU A 25 -20.82 -0.58 9.45
C GLU A 25 -20.44 0.24 10.70
N CYS A 26 -19.88 -0.40 11.72
CA CYS A 26 -19.38 0.29 12.91
C CYS A 26 -18.18 1.17 12.57
N VAL A 27 -17.28 0.70 11.71
CA VAL A 27 -16.13 1.49 11.21
C VAL A 27 -16.63 2.77 10.56
N LYS A 28 -17.58 2.67 9.63
CA LYS A 28 -18.19 3.81 8.95
C LYS A 28 -18.79 4.81 9.94
N VAL A 29 -19.65 4.35 10.86
CA VAL A 29 -20.30 5.23 11.85
C VAL A 29 -19.28 5.93 12.74
N LEU A 30 -18.21 5.24 13.15
CA LEU A 30 -17.16 5.82 13.98
C LEU A 30 -16.35 6.88 13.22
N LEU A 31 -15.98 6.59 11.97
CA LEU A 31 -15.27 7.55 11.11
C LEU A 31 -16.12 8.78 10.78
N ASP A 32 -17.41 8.59 10.48
CA ASP A 32 -18.39 9.69 10.27
C ASP A 32 -18.59 10.53 11.53
N ALA A 33 -18.43 9.93 12.73
CA ALA A 33 -18.45 10.62 14.01
C ALA A 33 -17.13 11.33 14.35
N GLY A 34 -16.11 11.25 13.48
CA GLY A 34 -14.82 11.92 13.65
C GLY A 34 -13.76 11.10 14.39
N ALA A 35 -13.89 9.77 14.45
CA ALA A 35 -12.81 8.91 14.95
C ALA A 35 -11.53 9.12 14.13
N SER A 36 -10.38 9.14 14.79
CA SER A 36 -9.10 9.18 14.10
C SER A 36 -8.88 7.92 13.24
N PRO A 37 -8.72 8.01 11.91
CA PRO A 37 -8.53 6.84 11.04
C PRO A 37 -7.19 6.13 11.30
N ALA A 38 -6.21 6.84 11.87
CA ALA A 38 -4.94 6.26 12.33
C ALA A 38 -5.08 5.51 13.67
N GLY A 39 -6.23 5.61 14.31
CA GLY A 39 -6.46 5.16 15.69
C GLY A 39 -5.60 5.92 16.70
N SER A 40 -5.38 5.30 17.85
CA SER A 40 -4.54 5.82 18.93
C SER A 40 -3.10 5.32 18.83
N ILE A 41 -2.16 6.06 19.43
CA ILE A 41 -0.78 5.63 19.63
C ILE A 41 -0.67 4.39 20.52
N TYR A 42 -1.65 4.18 21.40
CA TYR A 42 -1.69 3.06 22.34
C TYR A 42 -2.33 1.80 21.75
N ASN A 43 -2.93 1.90 20.55
CA ASN A 43 -3.39 0.72 19.84
C ASN A 43 -2.20 -0.20 19.56
N ASN A 44 -2.43 -1.51 19.59
CA ASN A 44 -1.38 -2.49 19.34
C ASN A 44 -0.86 -2.43 17.89
N CYS A 45 -1.67 -1.91 16.97
CA CYS A 45 -1.34 -1.76 15.56
C CYS A 45 -2.18 -0.62 14.94
N SER A 46 -1.79 -0.14 13.75
CA SER A 46 -2.64 0.79 12.98
C SER A 46 -3.88 0.04 12.45
N PRO A 47 -5.09 0.64 12.50
CA PRO A 47 -6.28 0.03 11.89
C PRO A 47 -6.07 -0.33 10.41
N LEU A 48 -5.36 0.51 9.65
CA LEU A 48 -5.10 0.26 8.23
C LEU A 48 -4.23 -0.99 7.98
N LEU A 49 -3.29 -1.28 8.88
CA LEU A 49 -2.45 -2.49 8.79
C LEU A 49 -3.28 -3.76 8.99
N ILE A 50 -4.22 -3.72 9.94
CA ILE A 50 -5.12 -4.85 10.21
C ILE A 50 -6.02 -5.10 9.00
N ALA A 51 -6.66 -4.07 8.47
CA ALA A 51 -7.51 -4.20 7.28
C ALA A 51 -6.73 -4.71 6.05
N ALA A 52 -5.47 -4.29 5.86
CA ALA A 52 -4.62 -4.77 4.78
C ALA A 52 -4.17 -6.22 4.95
N ARG A 53 -3.89 -6.65 6.20
CA ARG A 53 -3.53 -8.02 6.56
C ARG A 53 -4.70 -8.98 6.39
N ASP A 54 -5.90 -8.56 6.80
CA ASP A 54 -7.09 -9.41 6.82
C ASP A 54 -7.82 -9.39 5.46
N GLY A 55 -7.46 -8.45 4.58
CA GLY A 55 -8.00 -8.38 3.22
C GLY A 55 -9.36 -7.69 3.13
N ASP A 56 -9.74 -6.94 4.16
CA ASP A 56 -11.04 -6.27 4.25
C ASP A 56 -11.05 -5.02 3.36
N VAL A 57 -11.37 -5.21 2.08
CA VAL A 57 -11.38 -4.14 1.07
C VAL A 57 -12.30 -2.99 1.47
N ASP A 58 -13.49 -3.26 2.01
CA ASP A 58 -14.44 -2.19 2.35
C ASP A 58 -13.95 -1.35 3.54
N ILE A 59 -13.43 -2.00 4.58
CA ILE A 59 -12.85 -1.31 5.75
C ILE A 59 -11.60 -0.53 5.34
N LEU A 60 -10.73 -1.14 4.54
CA LEU A 60 -9.53 -0.48 4.04
C LEU A 60 -9.88 0.78 3.24
N ARG A 61 -10.91 0.71 2.39
CA ARG A 61 -11.42 1.85 1.63
C ARG A 61 -11.93 2.95 2.56
N GLN A 62 -12.78 2.60 3.52
CA GLN A 62 -13.32 3.57 4.48
C GLN A 62 -12.19 4.29 5.24
N LEU A 63 -11.21 3.55 5.76
CA LEU A 63 -10.08 4.16 6.46
C LEU A 63 -9.32 5.14 5.57
N LEU A 64 -9.04 4.74 4.32
CA LEU A 64 -8.33 5.55 3.35
C LEU A 64 -9.12 6.80 2.91
N ASP A 65 -10.43 6.67 2.69
CA ASP A 65 -11.33 7.78 2.34
C ASP A 65 -11.43 8.84 3.45
N HIS A 66 -11.31 8.40 4.71
CA HIS A 66 -11.25 9.29 5.88
C HIS A 66 -9.84 9.78 6.20
N GLY A 67 -8.85 9.55 5.32
CA GLY A 67 -7.51 10.14 5.42
C GLY A 67 -6.48 9.29 6.16
N ALA A 68 -6.68 7.98 6.30
CA ALA A 68 -5.61 7.09 6.77
C ALA A 68 -4.41 7.15 5.82
N GLU A 69 -3.20 7.22 6.38
CA GLU A 69 -1.97 7.23 5.59
C GLU A 69 -1.67 5.85 4.99
N ALA A 70 -1.54 5.78 3.66
CA ALA A 70 -1.27 4.51 2.97
C ALA A 70 0.12 3.91 3.25
N ASN A 71 1.07 4.74 3.74
CA ASN A 71 2.47 4.37 4.02
C ASN A 71 2.77 4.20 5.51
N VAL A 72 1.78 3.78 6.31
CA VAL A 72 2.00 3.55 7.75
C VAL A 72 2.97 2.40 8.00
N GLN A 73 3.80 2.54 9.03
CA GLN A 73 4.67 1.47 9.49
C GLN A 73 4.00 0.68 10.62
N ALA A 74 4.30 -0.62 10.70
CA ALA A 74 3.93 -1.39 11.88
C ALA A 74 4.69 -0.87 13.09
N ARG A 75 3.95 -0.56 14.16
CA ARG A 75 4.52 -0.21 15.47
C ARG A 75 4.97 -1.50 16.17
N LEU A 76 6.00 -2.14 15.64
CA LEU A 76 6.61 -3.28 16.30
C LEU A 76 7.61 -2.76 17.36
N PRO A 77 7.67 -3.39 18.55
CA PRO A 77 8.74 -3.12 19.51
C PRO A 77 10.11 -3.32 18.86
N GLU A 78 11.10 -2.50 19.22
CA GLU A 78 12.45 -2.53 18.62
C GLU A 78 13.08 -3.93 18.59
N TRP A 79 12.79 -4.78 19.59
CA TRP A 79 13.31 -6.16 19.66
C TRP A 79 12.63 -7.15 18.68
N ALA A 80 11.44 -6.81 18.16
CA ALA A 80 10.73 -7.53 17.09
C ALA A 80 10.93 -6.89 15.71
N ALA A 81 11.59 -5.73 15.65
CA ALA A 81 12.04 -5.05 14.43
C ALA A 81 13.39 -5.60 13.90
N ASN A 82 13.89 -6.69 14.50
CA ASN A 82 15.13 -7.38 14.17
C ASN A 82 15.10 -8.15 12.83
N SER A 83 14.02 -8.03 12.08
CA SER A 83 14.05 -8.22 10.64
C SER A 83 13.60 -6.91 10.01
N ALA A 84 14.38 -6.43 9.04
CA ALA A 84 14.04 -5.36 8.10
C ALA A 84 12.85 -5.76 7.21
N THR A 85 11.81 -6.27 7.84
CA THR A 85 10.57 -6.74 7.25
C THR A 85 9.84 -5.48 6.89
N CYS A 86 9.73 -5.23 5.58
CA CYS A 86 8.71 -4.32 5.05
C CYS A 86 7.41 -4.65 5.79
N SER A 87 6.93 -3.78 6.68
CA SER A 87 5.86 -4.12 7.64
C SER A 87 4.62 -3.26 7.46
N GLY A 88 4.54 -2.50 6.37
CA GLY A 88 3.41 -1.64 6.11
C GLY A 88 2.25 -2.34 5.36
N PRO A 89 1.15 -1.61 5.07
CA PRO A 89 -0.06 -2.16 4.49
C PRO A 89 0.15 -2.85 3.13
N LEU A 90 0.95 -2.24 2.25
CA LEU A 90 1.19 -2.76 0.91
C LEU A 90 1.96 -4.08 0.93
N TYR A 91 2.89 -4.25 1.87
CA TYR A 91 3.57 -5.53 2.09
C TYR A 91 2.62 -6.60 2.59
N LEU A 92 1.82 -6.28 3.62
CA LEU A 92 0.86 -7.22 4.20
C LEU A 92 -0.13 -7.69 3.13
N ALA A 93 -0.67 -6.77 2.33
CA ALA A 93 -1.55 -7.12 1.23
C ALA A 93 -0.89 -8.06 0.20
N ALA A 94 0.42 -7.92 -0.06
CA ALA A 94 1.16 -8.81 -0.96
C ALA A 94 1.40 -10.20 -0.36
N VAL A 95 1.88 -10.26 0.89
CA VAL A 95 2.21 -11.52 1.57
C VAL A 95 0.97 -12.38 1.81
N TYR A 96 -0.15 -11.75 2.14
CA TYR A 96 -1.41 -12.44 2.37
C TYR A 96 -2.25 -12.60 1.08
N GLY A 97 -1.77 -12.13 -0.07
CA GLY A 97 -2.42 -12.35 -1.37
C GLY A 97 -3.66 -11.50 -1.64
N HIS A 98 -3.84 -10.39 -0.93
CA HIS A 98 -4.98 -9.48 -1.06
C HIS A 98 -4.78 -8.46 -2.19
N LEU A 99 -4.91 -8.91 -3.44
CA LEU A 99 -4.66 -8.10 -4.64
C LEU A 99 -5.50 -6.82 -4.71
N GLN A 100 -6.76 -6.87 -4.27
CA GLN A 100 -7.64 -5.69 -4.29
C GLN A 100 -7.20 -4.63 -3.26
N CYS A 101 -6.85 -5.06 -2.05
CA CYS A 101 -6.25 -4.18 -1.04
C CYS A 101 -4.94 -3.58 -1.55
N PHE A 102 -4.09 -4.40 -2.16
CA PHE A 102 -2.82 -3.97 -2.73
C PHE A 102 -3.00 -2.89 -3.81
N LYS A 103 -3.88 -3.13 -4.78
CA LYS A 103 -4.24 -2.15 -5.81
C LYS A 103 -4.78 -0.87 -5.19
N MET A 104 -5.64 -0.97 -4.18
CA MET A 104 -6.22 0.19 -3.53
C MET A 104 -5.17 1.01 -2.79
N LEU A 105 -4.26 0.39 -2.05
CA LEU A 105 -3.16 1.08 -1.38
C LEU A 105 -2.29 1.87 -2.37
N LEU A 106 -1.95 1.27 -3.52
CA LEU A 106 -1.26 1.96 -4.60
C LEU A 106 -2.08 3.13 -5.17
N LEU A 107 -3.41 2.96 -5.30
CA LEU A 107 -4.31 4.01 -5.73
C LEU A 107 -4.34 5.21 -4.77
N TYR A 108 -4.21 4.96 -3.47
CA TYR A 108 -4.13 5.98 -2.42
C TYR A 108 -2.70 6.46 -2.13
N GLY A 109 -1.73 6.11 -3.00
CA GLY A 109 -0.39 6.69 -2.96
C GLY A 109 0.60 5.99 -2.05
N ALA A 110 0.36 4.71 -1.72
CA ALA A 110 1.39 3.83 -1.18
C ALA A 110 2.61 3.82 -2.11
N ASP A 111 3.79 3.87 -1.51
CA ASP A 111 5.06 3.80 -2.22
C ASP A 111 5.27 2.37 -2.74
N PRO A 112 5.41 2.19 -4.06
CA PRO A 112 5.51 0.87 -4.67
C PRO A 112 6.84 0.15 -4.36
N ASP A 113 7.88 0.84 -3.89
CA ASP A 113 9.17 0.21 -3.61
C ASP A 113 9.27 -0.29 -2.17
N TYR A 114 9.03 0.57 -1.19
CA TYR A 114 9.36 0.26 0.21
C TYR A 114 8.20 0.42 1.19
N ASN A 115 7.06 0.98 0.74
CA ASN A 115 5.94 1.31 1.62
C ASN A 115 6.37 2.14 2.85
N CYS A 116 7.37 3.00 2.63
CA CYS A 116 7.99 3.89 3.60
C CYS A 116 8.58 5.06 2.81
N THR A 117 8.23 6.28 3.19
CA THR A 117 8.83 7.50 2.61
C THR A 117 9.90 8.11 3.50
N GLU A 118 10.12 7.55 4.70
CA GLU A 118 11.09 8.05 5.68
C GLU A 118 12.51 7.60 5.34
N GLU A 119 13.28 8.50 4.73
CA GLU A 119 14.68 8.26 4.31
C GLU A 119 15.56 7.74 5.45
N ARG A 120 15.33 8.20 6.69
CA ARG A 120 16.09 7.75 7.87
C ARG A 120 15.91 6.26 8.15
N VAL A 121 14.69 5.75 7.96
CA VAL A 121 14.37 4.34 8.19
C VAL A 121 14.96 3.50 7.07
N ILE A 122 14.86 3.96 5.82
CA ILE A 122 15.45 3.28 4.65
C ILE A 122 16.99 3.20 4.80
N ALA A 123 17.64 4.29 5.21
CA ALA A 123 19.10 4.36 5.36
C ALA A 123 19.66 3.51 6.52
N GLN A 124 18.84 3.19 7.51
CA GLN A 124 19.25 2.31 8.63
C GLN A 124 19.24 0.83 8.23
N VAL A 125 18.52 0.46 7.17
CA VAL A 125 18.50 -0.90 6.66
C VAL A 125 19.72 -1.13 5.77
N LYS A 126 20.59 -2.08 6.14
CA LYS A 126 21.79 -2.41 5.36
C LYS A 126 21.48 -2.83 3.92
N GLU A 127 20.38 -3.54 3.71
CA GLU A 127 19.90 -4.01 2.41
C GLU A 127 18.36 -3.90 2.37
N PRO A 128 17.78 -2.73 2.03
CA PRO A 128 16.34 -2.59 1.96
C PRO A 128 15.82 -3.38 0.76
N LYS A 129 15.11 -4.48 1.04
CA LYS A 129 14.46 -5.27 0.00
C LYS A 129 13.24 -4.51 -0.51
N THR A 130 13.14 -4.36 -1.82
CA THR A 130 11.93 -3.77 -2.42
C THR A 130 10.76 -4.74 -2.31
N LEU A 131 9.55 -4.22 -2.39
CA LEU A 131 8.34 -5.04 -2.52
C LEU A 131 8.38 -5.90 -3.77
N LEU A 132 8.94 -5.38 -4.86
CA LEU A 132 9.08 -6.14 -6.10
C LEU A 132 10.00 -7.35 -5.91
N GLU A 133 11.09 -7.18 -5.15
CA GLU A 133 11.97 -8.29 -4.77
C GLU A 133 11.26 -9.30 -3.86
N THR A 134 10.51 -8.82 -2.87
CA THR A 134 9.73 -9.68 -1.97
C THR A 134 8.72 -10.50 -2.78
N CYS A 135 7.96 -9.87 -3.67
CA CYS A 135 6.98 -10.55 -4.52
C CYS A 135 7.63 -11.66 -5.36
N LEU A 136 8.82 -11.41 -5.90
CA LEU A 136 9.56 -12.40 -6.69
C LEU A 136 10.07 -13.57 -5.84
N ARG A 137 10.65 -13.29 -4.65
CA ARG A 137 11.19 -14.34 -3.77
C ARG A 137 10.10 -15.21 -3.16
N HIS A 138 8.96 -14.63 -2.81
CA HIS A 138 7.83 -15.32 -2.18
C HIS A 138 6.84 -15.92 -3.19
N GLY A 139 7.09 -15.78 -4.49
CA GLY A 139 6.22 -16.34 -5.53
C GLY A 139 4.83 -15.72 -5.58
N CYS A 140 4.71 -14.43 -5.25
CA CYS A 140 3.46 -13.69 -5.42
C CYS A 140 3.01 -13.74 -6.88
N SER A 141 1.71 -13.63 -7.11
CA SER A 141 1.17 -13.70 -8.47
C SER A 141 1.69 -12.55 -9.35
N SER A 142 1.73 -12.78 -10.65
CA SER A 142 2.27 -11.85 -11.64
C SER A 142 1.52 -10.50 -11.64
N GLU A 143 0.27 -10.49 -11.20
CA GLU A 143 -0.55 -9.29 -11.04
C GLU A 143 0.02 -8.29 -10.02
N PHE A 144 0.61 -8.76 -8.91
CA PHE A 144 1.27 -7.87 -7.95
C PHE A 144 2.47 -7.18 -8.58
N ILE A 145 3.29 -7.94 -9.31
CA ILE A 145 4.47 -7.43 -10.00
C ILE A 145 4.07 -6.46 -11.10
N LYS A 146 3.03 -6.78 -11.86
CA LYS A 146 2.46 -5.90 -12.88
C LYS A 146 2.00 -4.58 -12.28
N LEU A 147 1.25 -4.61 -11.17
CA LEU A 147 0.82 -3.41 -10.46
C LEU A 147 2.01 -2.59 -9.97
N LEU A 148 3.00 -3.22 -9.33
CA LEU A 148 4.21 -2.52 -8.89
C LEU A 148 4.91 -1.80 -10.06
N ILE A 149 5.12 -2.50 -11.17
CA ILE A 149 5.69 -1.91 -12.38
C ILE A 149 4.80 -0.76 -12.86
N ASP A 150 3.50 -0.96 -12.99
CA ASP A 150 2.53 0.03 -13.48
C ASP A 150 2.49 1.31 -12.66
N PHE A 151 2.70 1.20 -11.34
CA PHE A 151 2.72 2.29 -10.38
C PHE A 151 4.12 2.90 -10.15
N GLY A 152 5.13 2.43 -10.87
CA GLY A 152 6.42 3.10 -10.93
C GLY A 152 7.51 2.51 -10.05
N ALA A 153 7.35 1.27 -9.55
CA ALA A 153 8.39 0.58 -8.80
C ALA A 153 9.72 0.56 -9.57
N ASN A 154 10.82 0.64 -8.83
CA ASN A 154 12.16 0.46 -9.34
C ASN A 154 12.35 -0.99 -9.82
N VAL A 155 12.46 -1.14 -11.13
CA VAL A 155 12.69 -2.44 -11.79
C VAL A 155 14.15 -2.88 -11.76
N TYR A 156 15.08 -1.98 -11.40
CA TYR A 156 16.50 -2.30 -11.32
C TYR A 156 16.84 -2.81 -9.92
N LEU A 157 16.82 -4.13 -9.79
CA LEU A 157 17.14 -4.86 -8.57
C LEU A 157 18.49 -5.56 -8.77
N PRO A 158 19.54 -5.16 -8.04
CA PRO A 158 20.91 -5.68 -8.24
C PRO A 158 21.05 -7.17 -7.86
N ASP A 159 20.31 -7.63 -6.85
CA ASP A 159 20.50 -8.97 -6.26
C ASP A 159 19.54 -10.04 -6.76
N VAL A 160 18.65 -9.72 -7.72
CA VAL A 160 17.75 -10.72 -8.31
C VAL A 160 18.48 -11.44 -9.44
N PRO A 161 18.86 -12.73 -9.25
CA PRO A 161 19.60 -13.47 -10.26
C PRO A 161 18.70 -13.69 -11.48
N VAL A 162 19.15 -13.19 -12.63
CA VAL A 162 18.64 -13.61 -13.94
C VAL A 162 19.23 -14.98 -14.24
N ASP A 163 18.95 -15.97 -13.40
CA ASP A 163 19.48 -17.31 -13.61
C ASP A 163 18.83 -17.88 -14.89
N LYS A 164 19.67 -18.18 -15.88
CA LYS A 164 19.24 -18.62 -17.21
C LYS A 164 18.73 -20.07 -17.20
N ARG A 165 18.88 -20.80 -16.08
CA ARG A 165 18.64 -22.25 -16.00
C ARG A 165 17.36 -22.66 -15.26
N ALA A 166 16.75 -21.76 -14.48
CA ALA A 166 15.49 -22.03 -13.80
C ALA A 166 14.28 -21.71 -14.71
N PRO A 167 13.13 -22.42 -14.57
CA PRO A 167 11.89 -22.01 -15.21
C PRO A 167 11.56 -20.58 -14.74
N ARG A 168 11.45 -19.66 -15.69
CA ARG A 168 11.17 -18.25 -15.40
C ARG A 168 9.72 -18.15 -14.94
N SER A 169 9.49 -17.58 -13.77
CA SER A 169 8.15 -17.20 -13.37
C SER A 169 7.64 -16.09 -14.28
N GLU A 170 6.34 -16.07 -14.57
CA GLU A 170 5.69 -15.00 -15.34
C GLU A 170 6.04 -13.61 -14.77
N GLY A 171 6.12 -13.48 -13.45
CA GLY A 171 6.57 -12.28 -12.76
C GLY A 171 7.99 -11.83 -13.11
N LEU A 172 8.94 -12.78 -13.24
CA LEU A 172 10.31 -12.48 -13.65
C LEU A 172 10.36 -12.06 -15.12
N GLU A 173 9.52 -12.64 -15.98
CA GLU A 173 9.40 -12.24 -17.39
C GLU A 173 8.88 -10.80 -17.52
N LEU A 174 7.85 -10.44 -16.75
CA LEU A 174 7.34 -9.06 -16.71
C LEU A 174 8.42 -8.07 -16.26
N LEU A 175 9.22 -8.41 -15.25
CA LEU A 175 10.34 -7.58 -14.80
C LEU A 175 11.38 -7.40 -15.91
N LEU A 176 11.78 -8.48 -16.57
CA LEU A 176 12.75 -8.43 -17.67
C LEU A 176 12.22 -7.60 -18.85
N GLN A 177 10.95 -7.73 -19.17
CA GLN A 177 10.30 -6.93 -20.21
C GLN A 177 10.31 -5.44 -19.85
N ALA A 178 10.00 -5.09 -18.60
CA ALA A 178 10.02 -3.71 -18.11
C ALA A 178 11.44 -3.11 -18.07
N ARG A 179 12.49 -3.93 -17.92
CA ARG A 179 13.89 -3.48 -18.04
C ARG A 179 14.32 -3.26 -19.49
N ALA A 180 13.81 -4.08 -20.41
CA ALA A 180 14.20 -4.05 -21.82
C ALA A 180 13.50 -2.93 -22.61
N HIS A 181 12.30 -2.52 -22.18
CA HIS A 181 11.49 -1.54 -22.91
C HIS A 181 11.25 -0.31 -22.04
N PRO A 182 11.60 0.91 -22.52
CA PRO A 182 11.26 2.13 -21.79
C PRO A 182 9.74 2.27 -21.66
N ARG A 183 9.30 2.85 -20.53
CA ARG A 183 7.88 3.14 -20.29
C ARG A 183 7.32 4.01 -21.41
N SER A 184 6.13 3.67 -21.90
CA SER A 184 5.43 4.48 -22.89
C SER A 184 5.18 5.89 -22.36
N LEU A 185 5.05 6.87 -23.27
CA LEU A 185 4.74 8.25 -22.89
C LEU A 185 3.47 8.30 -22.03
N MET A 186 2.44 7.52 -22.37
CA MET A 186 1.18 7.43 -21.63
C MET A 186 1.40 6.93 -20.18
N SER A 187 2.24 5.90 -19.99
CA SER A 187 2.60 5.39 -18.66
C SER A 187 3.38 6.44 -17.87
N GLN A 188 4.33 7.13 -18.49
CA GLN A 188 5.09 8.21 -17.85
C GLN A 188 4.18 9.38 -17.45
N SER A 189 3.25 9.78 -18.32
CA SER A 189 2.24 10.81 -18.03
C SER A 189 1.37 10.41 -16.84
N ARG A 190 0.89 9.16 -16.78
CA ARG A 190 0.12 8.66 -15.62
C ARG A 190 0.90 8.79 -14.31
N LEU A 191 2.16 8.35 -14.29
CA LEU A 191 3.01 8.46 -13.09
C LEU A 191 3.26 9.92 -12.70
N ALA A 192 3.51 10.79 -13.67
CA ALA A 192 3.73 12.21 -13.44
C ALA A 192 2.48 12.89 -12.84
N MET A 193 1.30 12.63 -13.39
CA MET A 193 0.02 13.15 -12.86
C MET A 193 -0.22 12.69 -11.43
N ARG A 194 -0.04 11.40 -11.14
CA ARG A 194 -0.21 10.86 -9.77
C ARG A 194 0.77 11.49 -8.79
N ARG A 195 2.03 11.69 -9.19
CA ARG A 195 3.04 12.37 -8.37
C ARG A 195 2.64 13.82 -8.05
N LEU A 196 2.19 14.57 -9.05
CA LEU A 196 1.76 15.96 -8.88
C LEU A 196 0.55 16.07 -7.96
N LEU A 197 -0.45 15.18 -8.10
CA LEU A 197 -1.63 15.15 -7.22
C LEU A 197 -1.29 14.76 -5.79
N LYS A 198 -0.33 13.86 -5.59
CA LYS A 198 0.21 13.53 -4.26
C LYS A 198 0.89 14.76 -3.65
N GLN A 199 1.72 15.47 -4.41
CA GLN A 199 2.42 16.68 -3.95
C GLN A 199 1.46 17.83 -3.62
N SER A 200 0.32 17.94 -4.30
CA SER A 200 -0.70 18.94 -4.00
C SER A 200 -1.63 18.55 -2.84
N GLY A 201 -1.41 17.41 -2.18
CA GLY A 201 -2.29 16.92 -1.10
C GLY A 201 -3.68 16.50 -1.59
N ARG A 202 -3.86 16.26 -2.89
CA ARG A 202 -5.15 15.90 -3.50
C ARG A 202 -5.07 14.58 -4.29
N PRO A 203 -4.64 13.47 -3.68
CA PRO A 203 -4.47 12.19 -4.38
C PRO A 203 -5.79 11.65 -4.97
N HIS A 204 -6.95 12.06 -4.45
CA HIS A 204 -8.29 11.66 -4.94
C HIS A 204 -8.87 12.56 -6.02
N ALA A 205 -8.23 13.68 -6.35
CA ALA A 205 -8.74 14.63 -7.36
C ALA A 205 -8.56 14.13 -8.82
N LEU A 206 -8.17 12.86 -9.02
CA LEU A 206 -8.08 12.27 -10.35
C LEU A 206 -9.40 12.29 -11.11
N GLY A 207 -10.54 12.14 -10.42
CA GLY A 207 -11.88 12.19 -11.03
C GLY A 207 -12.42 13.61 -11.23
N GLU A 208 -11.72 14.63 -10.75
CA GLU A 208 -12.08 16.04 -10.91
C GLU A 208 -11.36 16.68 -12.10
N LEU A 209 -10.51 15.93 -12.80
CA LEU A 209 -9.78 16.41 -13.96
C LEU A 209 -10.72 16.56 -15.15
N GLU A 210 -10.65 17.71 -15.82
CA GLU A 210 -11.38 17.98 -17.07
C GLU A 210 -10.73 17.23 -18.25
N ILE A 211 -10.81 15.90 -18.25
CA ILE A 211 -10.25 15.00 -19.25
C ILE A 211 -11.29 13.99 -19.75
N PRO A 212 -11.11 13.42 -20.95
CA PRO A 212 -11.95 12.32 -21.43
C PRO A 212 -12.00 11.15 -20.42
N ALA A 213 -13.18 10.59 -20.20
CA ALA A 213 -13.41 9.48 -19.24
C ALA A 213 -12.49 8.27 -19.46
N VAL A 214 -12.05 8.01 -20.70
CA VAL A 214 -11.09 6.94 -21.01
C VAL A 214 -9.73 7.22 -20.36
N LEU A 215 -9.27 8.47 -20.36
CA LEU A 215 -8.03 8.86 -19.70
C LEU A 215 -8.18 8.87 -18.19
N GLU A 216 -9.34 9.29 -17.67
CA GLU A 216 -9.66 9.23 -16.25
C GLU A 216 -9.57 7.80 -15.71
N LYS A 217 -10.26 6.85 -16.38
CA LYS A 217 -10.19 5.42 -16.06
C LYS A 217 -8.77 4.87 -16.13
N TYR A 218 -8.01 5.26 -17.16
CA TYR A 218 -6.61 4.86 -17.30
C TYR A 218 -5.75 5.34 -16.11
N LEU A 219 -5.94 6.59 -15.65
CA LEU A 219 -5.23 7.12 -14.48
C LEU A 219 -5.62 6.40 -13.17
N GLN A 220 -6.88 5.97 -13.07
CA GLN A 220 -7.44 5.21 -11.94
C GLN A 220 -7.21 3.69 -12.02
N HIS A 221 -6.44 3.21 -13.01
CA HIS A 221 -6.23 1.77 -13.26
C HIS A 221 -7.56 0.98 -13.36
N GLN A 222 -8.55 1.57 -14.02
CA GLN A 222 -9.83 0.94 -14.36
C GLN A 222 -9.84 0.51 -15.84
N PRO A 223 -10.58 -0.56 -16.18
CA PRO A 223 -10.75 -1.01 -17.55
C PRO A 223 -11.57 -0.03 -18.42
#